data_AF-A0A2G9NV88-F1
#
_entry.id   AF-A0A2G9NV88-F1
#
_cell.length_a   1.000
_cell.length_b   1.000
_cell.length_c   1.000
_cell.angle_alpha   90.00
_cell.angle_beta   90.00
_cell.angle_gamma   90.00
#
_symmetry.space_group_name_H-M   'P 1'
#
loop_
_entity.id
_entity.type
_entity.pdbx_description
1 polymer ?
#
loop_
_entity_poly.entity_id
_entity_poly.type
_entity_poly.pdbx_seq_one_letter_code
_entity_poly.pdbx_strand_id
1 'polypeptide(L)'
;MRGENILMKKEILFVFLLLIVSVLFVIIPFVPAQASVTTCCERATDGAYCQNVPSTQCDENYLSSPTSCDSTSFCQLGTCYDSDEGLCMENTPKKACEEANGLWTSEENPPQCGLGCCVLGEQAAFTTLQRCKKLAGNYGLQADFRENIQDEISCVAIANAQDIGACVFESEFTKTCTFETRGECNAKSTEESVSNNQFFKDFLCTSEQLNTNCQKSEQTTCLEGKDGVYFVDSCGNPANIYDASKINDKNYWEKVVPKSESCTAGGKNCGNCDYLGGSICAEASRGEKATYGDFICKDVNCYETYDGQDYINGESWCVYDNGKPDDDRVGSRHYRHACFMGEEIVEPCADLRQEVCVEDSIEDFSQAGCVANLWEDCLIQERKNDCENSDVRDCKWIPVTTGGGDVVGGIVDSVKEGISGLFLNVHNDERDQGACVPDVAPGLEFWGEGDGATSQCDLVSSSCVITYEKKLIGQKECVNNCFCDIKTNPQAALQALNICSSIGDCGPGANYIGKNVNKGYEFTIDDKKVGKDLDIGFLNAADGAKETGQPADPTANPDFSGSQGGEFVSNSEPAPVSGNIVKGIISETYRRMAS
;
A
#
# COMPACT_ATOMS: atom_id res chain seq x y z
N MET A 1 -75.67 -32.68 13.26
CA MET A 1 -76.38 -31.39 13.09
C MET A 1 -75.37 -30.25 13.11
N ARG A 2 -74.89 -29.82 11.94
CA ARG A 2 -74.14 -28.57 11.67
C ARG A 2 -73.63 -28.69 10.25
N GLY A 3 -74.36 -28.21 9.25
CA GLY A 3 -73.96 -28.45 7.86
C GLY A 3 -74.71 -27.75 6.74
N GLU A 4 -75.70 -26.87 6.99
CA GLU A 4 -76.47 -26.27 5.87
C GLU A 4 -76.70 -24.74 5.94
N ASN A 5 -76.08 -24.01 6.89
CA ASN A 5 -76.34 -22.56 7.08
C ASN A 5 -75.17 -21.61 6.75
N ILE A 6 -74.11 -22.08 6.08
CA ILE A 6 -72.94 -21.24 5.76
C ILE A 6 -72.87 -20.86 4.26
N LEU A 7 -73.47 -21.65 3.37
CA LEU A 7 -73.39 -21.38 1.92
C LEU A 7 -74.27 -20.20 1.47
N MET A 8 -75.41 -19.96 2.12
CA MET A 8 -76.39 -18.93 1.70
C MET A 8 -75.99 -17.48 2.10
N LYS A 9 -74.98 -17.30 2.98
CA LYS A 9 -74.49 -15.97 3.40
C LYS A 9 -73.41 -15.38 2.48
N LYS A 10 -72.69 -16.20 1.71
CA LYS A 10 -71.62 -15.73 0.82
C LYS A 10 -72.17 -15.18 -0.50
N GLU A 11 -73.23 -15.78 -1.03
CA GLU A 11 -73.92 -15.31 -2.25
C GLU A 11 -74.55 -13.91 -2.05
N ILE A 12 -75.19 -13.67 -0.90
CA ILE A 12 -75.84 -12.39 -0.59
C ILE A 12 -74.82 -11.26 -0.38
N LEU A 13 -73.65 -11.58 0.21
CA LEU A 13 -72.57 -10.62 0.41
C LEU A 13 -71.91 -10.21 -0.92
N PHE A 14 -71.78 -11.15 -1.86
CA PHE A 14 -71.18 -10.90 -3.17
C PHE A 14 -72.08 -10.04 -4.07
N VAL A 15 -73.40 -10.26 -4.01
CA VAL A 15 -74.39 -9.43 -4.73
C VAL A 15 -74.45 -8.01 -4.18
N PHE A 16 -74.33 -7.82 -2.86
CA PHE A 16 -74.27 -6.48 -2.26
C PHE A 16 -72.97 -5.73 -2.61
N LEU A 17 -71.85 -6.43 -2.69
CA LEU A 17 -70.56 -5.82 -3.08
C LEU A 17 -70.56 -5.37 -4.55
N LEU A 18 -71.14 -6.18 -5.45
CA LEU A 18 -71.28 -5.82 -6.87
C LEU A 18 -72.20 -4.61 -7.09
N LEU A 19 -73.27 -4.48 -6.29
CA LEU A 19 -74.17 -3.33 -6.35
C LEU A 19 -73.48 -2.03 -5.87
N ILE A 20 -72.66 -2.09 -4.83
CA ILE A 20 -71.91 -0.92 -4.33
C ILE A 20 -70.84 -0.48 -5.33
N VAL A 21 -70.15 -1.41 -6.00
CA VAL A 21 -69.16 -1.10 -7.05
C VAL A 21 -69.85 -0.50 -8.29
N SER A 22 -71.07 -0.94 -8.63
CA SER A 22 -71.81 -0.38 -9.77
C SER A 22 -72.34 1.04 -9.53
N VAL A 23 -72.66 1.42 -8.28
CA VAL A 23 -73.15 2.77 -7.93
C VAL A 23 -71.99 3.79 -7.82
N LEU A 24 -70.78 3.34 -7.50
CA LEU A 24 -69.57 4.19 -7.48
C LEU A 24 -69.08 4.61 -8.87
N PHE A 25 -69.49 3.92 -9.94
CA PHE A 25 -69.06 4.21 -11.32
C PHE A 25 -69.89 5.28 -12.06
N VAL A 26 -70.96 5.83 -11.47
CA VAL A 26 -71.93 6.72 -12.15
C VAL A 26 -71.73 8.21 -11.85
N ILE A 27 -70.69 8.61 -11.10
CA ILE A 27 -70.39 10.02 -10.84
C ILE A 27 -68.99 10.39 -11.33
N ILE A 28 -68.82 10.43 -12.66
CA ILE A 28 -67.70 11.14 -13.28
C ILE A 28 -68.25 12.51 -13.70
N PRO A 29 -67.77 13.64 -13.15
CA PRO A 29 -68.13 14.94 -13.68
C PRO A 29 -67.58 15.08 -15.10
N PHE A 30 -68.48 15.36 -16.06
CA PHE A 30 -68.13 15.75 -17.41
C PHE A 30 -67.38 17.09 -17.35
N VAL A 31 -66.05 17.08 -17.43
CA VAL A 31 -65.26 18.29 -17.64
C VAL A 31 -65.28 18.60 -19.14
N PRO A 32 -65.76 19.76 -19.60
CA PRO A 32 -65.62 20.15 -20.99
C PRO A 32 -64.12 20.35 -21.27
N ALA A 33 -63.56 19.59 -22.21
CA ALA A 33 -62.22 19.82 -22.73
C ALA A 33 -62.21 21.18 -23.46
N GLN A 34 -61.85 22.24 -22.73
CA GLN A 34 -61.43 23.47 -23.37
C GLN A 34 -60.09 23.17 -24.04
N ALA A 35 -60.01 23.36 -25.37
CA ALA A 35 -58.76 23.36 -26.09
C ALA A 35 -57.91 24.50 -25.53
N SER A 36 -57.07 24.18 -24.54
CA SER A 36 -56.09 25.10 -24.00
C SER A 36 -55.04 25.32 -25.07
N VAL A 37 -54.61 26.57 -25.24
CA VAL A 37 -53.47 26.91 -26.08
C VAL A 37 -52.25 26.24 -25.43
N THR A 38 -51.84 25.09 -25.95
CA THR A 38 -50.68 24.35 -25.46
C THR A 38 -49.43 25.20 -25.69
N THR A 39 -48.74 25.53 -24.61
CA THR A 39 -47.45 26.23 -24.63
C THR A 39 -46.37 25.18 -24.44
N CYS A 40 -45.31 25.22 -25.22
CA CYS A 40 -44.14 24.42 -24.92
C CYS A 40 -43.43 25.02 -23.72
N CYS A 41 -43.35 24.25 -22.63
CA CYS A 41 -42.50 24.59 -21.49
C CYS A 41 -41.19 23.83 -21.61
N GLU A 42 -40.06 24.54 -21.49
CA GLU A 42 -38.73 23.91 -21.38
C GLU A 42 -38.69 22.98 -20.16
N ARG A 43 -39.27 23.43 -19.04
CA ARG A 43 -39.51 22.62 -17.85
C ARG A 43 -40.91 22.93 -17.30
N ALA A 44 -41.68 21.87 -17.03
CA ALA A 44 -42.96 21.98 -16.37
C ALA A 44 -42.78 21.98 -14.84
N THR A 45 -43.78 22.46 -14.12
CA THR A 45 -43.77 22.54 -12.64
C THR A 45 -43.70 21.17 -11.96
N ASP A 46 -43.99 20.09 -12.68
CA ASP A 46 -43.82 18.70 -12.23
C ASP A 46 -42.40 18.15 -12.43
N GLY A 47 -41.49 18.96 -12.99
CA GLY A 47 -40.11 18.62 -13.25
C GLY A 47 -39.87 17.95 -14.61
N ALA A 48 -40.90 17.70 -15.43
CA ALA A 48 -40.73 17.15 -16.76
C ALA A 48 -40.20 18.20 -17.75
N TYR A 49 -39.25 17.80 -18.60
CA TYR A 49 -38.72 18.67 -19.64
C TYR A 49 -39.53 18.57 -20.92
N CYS A 50 -39.61 19.70 -21.63
CA CYS A 50 -40.15 19.79 -22.99
C CYS A 50 -41.56 19.21 -23.15
N GLN A 51 -42.46 19.68 -22.28
CA GLN A 51 -43.86 19.27 -22.28
C GLN A 51 -44.75 20.36 -22.90
N ASN A 52 -45.68 19.91 -23.75
CA ASN A 52 -46.75 20.75 -24.26
C ASN A 52 -47.86 20.84 -23.21
N VAL A 53 -47.80 21.83 -22.33
CA VAL A 53 -48.76 22.01 -21.22
C VAL A 53 -49.35 23.42 -21.23
N PRO A 54 -50.41 23.70 -20.45
CA PRO A 54 -50.89 25.07 -20.28
C PRO A 54 -49.78 25.96 -19.71
N SER A 55 -49.71 27.23 -20.13
CA SER A 55 -48.66 28.17 -19.72
C SER A 55 -48.51 28.33 -18.20
N THR A 56 -49.58 28.06 -17.43
CA THR A 56 -49.57 28.09 -15.96
C THR A 56 -48.83 26.92 -15.31
N GLN A 57 -48.44 25.91 -16.10
CA GLN A 57 -47.68 24.74 -15.66
C GLN A 57 -46.23 24.81 -16.15
N CYS A 58 -45.81 25.89 -16.81
CA CYS A 58 -44.39 26.14 -17.07
C CYS A 58 -43.73 26.65 -15.77
N ASP A 59 -42.54 26.16 -15.46
CA ASP A 59 -41.71 26.76 -14.42
C ASP A 59 -41.23 28.15 -14.90
N GLU A 60 -41.47 29.18 -14.07
CA GLU A 60 -41.15 30.58 -14.40
C GLU A 60 -39.65 30.84 -14.60
N ASN A 61 -38.78 29.93 -14.12
CA ASN A 61 -37.33 30.04 -14.25
C ASN A 61 -36.78 29.52 -15.59
N TYR A 62 -37.62 28.91 -16.44
CA TYR A 62 -37.22 28.27 -17.69
C TYR A 62 -37.92 28.89 -18.91
N LEU A 63 -37.43 28.61 -20.13
CA LEU A 63 -38.06 29.16 -21.33
C LEU A 63 -39.42 28.52 -21.57
N SER A 64 -40.32 29.32 -22.13
CA SER A 64 -41.58 28.83 -22.66
C SER A 64 -41.89 29.52 -23.98
N SER A 65 -42.59 28.83 -24.88
CA SER A 65 -42.97 29.36 -26.18
C SER A 65 -44.40 28.93 -26.51
N PRO A 66 -45.26 29.83 -27.02
CA PRO A 66 -46.65 29.52 -27.36
C PRO A 66 -46.76 28.75 -28.70
N THR A 67 -45.97 27.70 -28.85
CA THR A 67 -45.92 26.77 -29.97
C THR A 67 -45.69 25.34 -29.43
N SER A 68 -45.75 24.32 -30.29
CA SER A 68 -45.40 22.95 -29.91
C SER A 68 -43.90 22.81 -29.64
N CYS A 69 -43.51 21.96 -28.68
CA CYS A 69 -42.11 21.71 -28.34
C CYS A 69 -41.26 21.22 -29.52
N ASP A 70 -41.85 20.50 -30.47
CA ASP A 70 -41.16 20.06 -31.70
C ASP A 70 -40.69 21.23 -32.59
N SER A 71 -41.24 22.43 -32.37
CA SER A 71 -40.93 23.65 -33.11
C SER A 71 -40.04 24.64 -32.34
N THR A 72 -39.52 24.27 -31.16
CA THR A 72 -38.64 25.14 -30.37
C THR A 72 -37.19 24.66 -30.42
N SER A 73 -36.23 25.59 -30.39
CA SER A 73 -34.80 25.24 -30.42
C SER A 73 -34.29 24.67 -29.10
N PHE A 74 -34.95 24.97 -27.97
CA PHE A 74 -34.54 24.48 -26.64
C PHE A 74 -35.05 23.06 -26.33
N CYS A 75 -36.05 22.58 -27.07
CA CYS A 75 -36.56 21.21 -26.99
C CYS A 75 -36.17 20.34 -28.18
N GLN A 76 -35.09 20.71 -28.89
CA GLN A 76 -34.53 19.84 -29.91
C GLN A 76 -34.13 18.51 -29.30
N LEU A 77 -34.70 17.43 -29.84
CA LEU A 77 -34.33 16.07 -29.52
C LEU A 77 -33.01 15.74 -30.24
N GLY A 78 -32.13 15.07 -29.52
CA GLY A 78 -30.85 14.61 -30.02
C GLY A 78 -30.29 13.55 -29.09
N THR A 79 -29.01 13.26 -29.24
CA THR A 79 -28.32 12.28 -28.41
C THR A 79 -27.53 13.00 -27.31
N CYS A 80 -27.83 12.64 -26.07
CA CYS A 80 -27.10 13.12 -24.90
C CYS A 80 -26.01 12.12 -24.52
N TYR A 81 -24.77 12.57 -24.41
CA TYR A 81 -23.64 11.75 -24.00
C TYR A 81 -23.12 12.19 -22.63
N ASP A 82 -23.17 11.28 -21.66
CA ASP A 82 -22.53 11.45 -20.36
C ASP A 82 -21.07 11.00 -20.46
N SER A 83 -20.14 11.95 -20.36
CA SER A 83 -18.70 11.67 -20.45
C SER A 83 -18.14 10.96 -19.22
N ASP A 84 -18.80 11.07 -18.07
CA ASP A 84 -18.34 10.51 -16.80
C ASP A 84 -18.80 9.06 -16.62
N GLU A 85 -20.02 8.75 -17.07
CA GLU A 85 -20.58 7.39 -17.05
C GLU A 85 -20.37 6.61 -18.36
N GLY A 86 -20.11 7.31 -19.47
CA GLY A 86 -20.03 6.73 -20.81
C GLY A 86 -21.38 6.33 -21.39
N LEU A 87 -22.48 6.91 -20.92
CA LEU A 87 -23.85 6.56 -21.33
C LEU A 87 -24.35 7.48 -22.44
N CYS A 88 -25.09 6.91 -23.40
CA CYS A 88 -25.76 7.66 -24.45
C CYS A 88 -27.27 7.50 -24.32
N MET A 89 -27.97 8.64 -24.31
CA MET A 89 -29.43 8.69 -24.25
C MET A 89 -29.95 9.38 -25.51
N GLU A 90 -30.53 8.58 -26.41
CA GLU A 90 -31.21 9.08 -27.59
C GLU A 90 -32.52 9.80 -27.23
N ASN A 91 -33.05 10.60 -28.16
CA ASN A 91 -34.30 11.35 -27.99
C ASN A 91 -34.32 12.22 -26.72
N THR A 92 -33.15 12.71 -26.30
CA THR A 92 -33.02 13.55 -25.11
C THR A 92 -33.13 15.02 -25.52
N PRO A 93 -34.02 15.80 -24.89
CA PRO A 93 -34.06 17.24 -25.10
C PRO A 93 -32.74 17.89 -24.74
N LYS A 94 -32.26 18.81 -25.58
CA LYS A 94 -30.98 19.51 -25.39
C LYS A 94 -30.76 20.03 -23.97
N LYS A 95 -31.75 20.73 -23.41
CA LYS A 95 -31.62 21.34 -22.08
C LYS A 95 -31.59 20.33 -20.94
N ALA A 96 -32.34 19.24 -21.05
CA ALA A 96 -32.27 18.15 -20.08
C ALA A 96 -30.88 17.51 -20.06
N CYS A 97 -30.24 17.38 -21.22
CA CYS A 97 -28.86 16.88 -21.31
C CYS A 97 -27.85 17.84 -20.67
N GLU A 98 -27.92 19.13 -21.02
CA GLU A 98 -27.00 20.15 -20.51
C GLU A 98 -27.09 20.31 -18.98
N GLU A 99 -28.30 20.20 -18.40
CA GLU A 99 -28.49 20.22 -16.95
C GLU A 99 -27.92 19.00 -16.22
N ALA A 100 -27.91 17.84 -16.88
CA ALA A 100 -27.26 16.63 -16.38
C ALA A 100 -25.73 16.65 -16.58
N ASN A 101 -25.15 17.79 -16.96
CA ASN A 101 -23.74 17.94 -17.38
C ASN A 101 -23.34 17.04 -18.57
N GLY A 102 -24.31 16.61 -19.38
CA GLY A 102 -24.07 15.82 -20.57
C GLY A 102 -23.70 16.66 -21.79
N LEU A 103 -22.99 16.05 -22.73
CA LEU A 103 -22.66 16.60 -24.05
C LEU A 103 -23.78 16.26 -25.04
N TRP A 104 -24.53 17.26 -25.46
CA TRP A 104 -25.63 17.09 -26.42
C TRP A 104 -25.19 17.26 -27.87
N THR A 105 -25.72 16.43 -28.77
CA THR A 105 -25.57 16.58 -30.22
C THR A 105 -26.88 16.31 -30.95
N SER A 106 -27.07 16.96 -32.10
CA SER A 106 -28.18 16.69 -33.01
C SER A 106 -27.94 15.45 -33.88
N GLU A 107 -26.74 14.86 -33.84
CA GLU A 107 -26.43 13.61 -34.53
C GLU A 107 -27.06 12.42 -33.79
N GLU A 108 -27.78 11.56 -34.51
CA GLU A 108 -28.49 10.42 -33.94
C GLU A 108 -27.53 9.37 -33.35
N ASN A 109 -26.39 9.13 -34.02
CA ASN A 109 -25.36 8.16 -33.61
C ASN A 109 -23.95 8.77 -33.68
N PRO A 110 -23.58 9.62 -32.72
CA PRO A 110 -22.26 10.23 -32.73
C PRO A 110 -21.16 9.20 -32.37
N PRO A 111 -19.90 9.40 -32.79
CA PRO A 111 -18.83 8.40 -32.61
C PRO A 111 -18.61 7.92 -31.17
N GLN A 112 -18.77 8.81 -30.18
CA GLN A 112 -18.66 8.46 -28.76
C GLN A 112 -19.73 7.48 -28.25
N CYS A 113 -20.83 7.32 -28.99
CA CYS A 113 -21.92 6.38 -28.71
C CYS A 113 -21.79 5.06 -29.47
N GLY A 114 -20.68 4.86 -30.20
CA GLY A 114 -20.38 3.58 -30.83
C GLY A 114 -20.34 2.46 -29.81
N LEU A 115 -21.21 1.47 -30.00
CA LEU A 115 -21.25 0.26 -29.19
C LEU A 115 -20.22 -0.75 -29.71
N GLY A 116 -19.61 -1.46 -28.78
CA GLY A 116 -18.71 -2.57 -29.03
C GLY A 116 -18.77 -3.56 -27.87
N CYS A 117 -18.06 -4.67 -28.00
CA CYS A 117 -18.03 -5.65 -26.93
C CYS A 117 -16.93 -5.32 -25.92
N CYS A 118 -17.31 -5.03 -24.68
CA CYS A 118 -16.40 -4.88 -23.56
C CYS A 118 -16.23 -6.23 -22.84
N VAL A 119 -15.02 -6.81 -22.87
CA VAL A 119 -14.71 -8.07 -22.19
C VAL A 119 -13.98 -7.75 -20.88
N LEU A 120 -14.50 -8.29 -19.77
CA LEU A 120 -14.00 -8.06 -18.40
C LEU A 120 -13.88 -9.42 -17.69
N GLY A 121 -12.71 -10.05 -17.81
CA GLY A 121 -12.50 -11.40 -17.32
C GLY A 121 -13.42 -12.40 -18.03
N GLU A 122 -14.30 -13.07 -17.26
CA GLU A 122 -15.27 -14.05 -17.77
C GLU A 122 -16.61 -13.42 -18.21
N GLN A 123 -16.76 -12.10 -18.10
CA GLN A 123 -17.98 -11.39 -18.44
C GLN A 123 -17.79 -10.52 -19.69
N ALA A 124 -18.88 -10.26 -20.41
CA ALA A 124 -18.89 -9.31 -21.51
C ALA A 124 -20.13 -8.41 -21.47
N ALA A 125 -19.96 -7.15 -21.82
CA ALA A 125 -21.02 -6.16 -21.90
C ALA A 125 -20.97 -5.44 -23.25
N PHE A 126 -22.10 -5.39 -23.95
CA PHE A 126 -22.22 -4.62 -25.19
C PHE A 126 -22.49 -3.15 -24.84
N THR A 127 -21.46 -2.31 -24.91
CA THR A 127 -21.52 -0.95 -24.36
C THR A 127 -20.56 0.00 -25.10
N THR A 128 -20.46 1.25 -24.67
CA THR A 128 -19.52 2.24 -25.25
C THR A 128 -18.10 2.03 -24.72
N LEU A 129 -17.09 2.51 -25.45
CA LEU A 129 -15.69 2.44 -25.00
C LEU A 129 -15.49 3.09 -23.62
N GLN A 130 -16.13 4.23 -23.36
CA GLN A 130 -15.95 4.96 -22.10
C GLN A 130 -16.62 4.25 -20.93
N ARG A 131 -17.79 3.65 -21.17
CA ARG A 131 -18.41 2.77 -20.17
C ARG A 131 -17.53 1.55 -19.89
N CYS A 132 -16.93 0.96 -20.92
CA CYS A 132 -16.02 -0.17 -20.76
C CYS A 132 -14.81 0.18 -19.88
N LYS A 133 -14.17 1.34 -20.12
CA LYS A 133 -13.06 1.84 -19.29
C LYS A 133 -13.47 2.06 -17.84
N LYS A 134 -14.67 2.60 -17.61
CA LYS A 134 -15.20 2.80 -16.26
C LYS A 134 -15.42 1.48 -15.53
N LEU A 135 -16.04 0.51 -16.20
CA LEU A 135 -16.24 -0.83 -15.63
C LEU A 135 -14.90 -1.49 -15.32
N ALA A 136 -13.95 -1.46 -16.26
CA ALA A 136 -12.62 -2.01 -16.07
C ALA A 136 -11.90 -1.38 -14.86
N GLY A 137 -11.94 -0.04 -14.75
CA GLY A 137 -11.39 0.69 -13.60
C GLY A 137 -12.00 0.30 -12.26
N ASN A 138 -13.33 0.10 -12.21
CA ASN A 138 -14.02 -0.32 -10.97
C ASN A 138 -13.60 -1.72 -10.50
N TYR A 139 -13.21 -2.60 -11.43
CA TYR A 139 -12.77 -3.96 -11.12
C TYR A 139 -11.24 -4.11 -11.10
N GLY A 140 -10.47 -3.02 -11.27
CA GLY A 140 -9.01 -3.08 -11.36
C GLY A 140 -8.49 -3.87 -12.56
N LEU A 141 -9.29 -4.00 -13.63
CA LEU A 141 -8.96 -4.74 -14.85
C LEU A 141 -8.55 -3.79 -15.97
N GLN A 142 -7.78 -4.31 -16.94
CA GLN A 142 -7.52 -3.59 -18.18
C GLN A 142 -8.76 -3.69 -19.10
N ALA A 143 -9.16 -2.57 -19.70
CA ALA A 143 -10.31 -2.55 -20.62
C ALA A 143 -9.99 -3.27 -21.95
N ASP A 144 -10.65 -4.39 -22.24
CA ASP A 144 -10.66 -5.06 -23.56
C ASP A 144 -11.95 -4.64 -24.30
N PHE A 145 -11.83 -3.68 -25.21
CA PHE A 145 -12.95 -3.18 -26.01
C PHE A 145 -12.79 -3.58 -27.48
N ARG A 146 -13.74 -4.38 -27.98
CA ARG A 146 -13.73 -4.96 -29.33
C ARG A 146 -14.76 -4.26 -30.21
N GLU A 147 -14.28 -3.26 -30.96
CA GLU A 147 -15.09 -2.48 -31.92
C GLU A 147 -15.58 -3.32 -33.11
N ASN A 148 -14.93 -4.43 -33.43
CA ASN A 148 -15.34 -5.28 -34.54
C ASN A 148 -16.61 -6.12 -34.26
N ILE A 149 -17.13 -6.07 -33.03
CA ILE A 149 -18.32 -6.82 -32.61
C ILE A 149 -19.45 -5.83 -32.45
N GLN A 150 -20.42 -5.92 -33.36
CA GLN A 150 -21.43 -4.88 -33.60
C GLN A 150 -22.82 -5.27 -33.08
N ASP A 151 -22.93 -6.39 -32.37
CA ASP A 151 -24.18 -6.85 -31.80
C ASP A 151 -23.99 -7.52 -30.44
N GLU A 152 -25.01 -7.38 -29.61
CA GLU A 152 -25.03 -7.90 -28.24
C GLU A 152 -24.95 -9.43 -28.22
N ILE A 153 -25.53 -10.13 -29.19
CA ILE A 153 -25.55 -11.60 -29.25
C ILE A 153 -24.13 -12.13 -29.44
N SER A 154 -23.38 -11.58 -30.39
CA SER A 154 -21.97 -11.91 -30.64
C SER A 154 -21.09 -11.54 -29.45
N CYS A 155 -21.40 -10.44 -28.74
CA CYS A 155 -20.66 -10.06 -27.54
C CYS A 155 -20.90 -11.04 -26.37
N VAL A 156 -22.16 -11.38 -26.11
CA VAL A 156 -22.55 -12.38 -25.11
C VAL A 156 -21.99 -13.76 -25.49
N ALA A 157 -21.86 -14.07 -26.77
CA ALA A 157 -21.22 -15.30 -27.24
C ALA A 157 -19.74 -15.41 -26.84
N ILE A 158 -19.01 -14.30 -26.71
CA ILE A 158 -17.63 -14.31 -26.19
C ILE A 158 -17.61 -14.73 -24.72
N ALA A 159 -18.45 -14.13 -23.88
CA ALA A 159 -18.55 -14.50 -22.47
C ALA A 159 -18.96 -15.97 -22.32
N ASN A 160 -19.98 -16.40 -23.07
CA ASN A 160 -20.41 -17.79 -23.08
C ASN A 160 -19.32 -18.74 -23.57
N ALA A 161 -18.44 -18.30 -24.48
CA ALA A 161 -17.32 -19.11 -24.94
C ALA A 161 -16.29 -19.37 -23.83
N GLN A 162 -16.20 -18.50 -22.81
CA GLN A 162 -15.35 -18.68 -21.64
C GLN A 162 -15.98 -19.57 -20.56
N ASP A 163 -17.27 -19.93 -20.67
CA ASP A 163 -17.89 -20.89 -19.74
C ASP A 163 -17.07 -22.18 -19.70
N ILE A 164 -16.73 -22.65 -18.49
CA ILE A 164 -16.00 -23.90 -18.29
C ILE A 164 -16.98 -25.03 -17.97
N GLY A 165 -16.72 -26.23 -18.48
CA GLY A 165 -17.56 -27.40 -18.22
C GLY A 165 -17.10 -28.65 -18.94
N ALA A 166 -17.95 -29.67 -18.90
CA ALA A 166 -17.70 -30.94 -19.57
C ALA A 166 -17.99 -30.82 -21.07
N CYS A 167 -16.97 -30.98 -21.91
CA CYS A 167 -17.10 -31.20 -23.34
C CYS A 167 -17.16 -32.70 -23.63
N VAL A 168 -18.33 -33.21 -24.00
CA VAL A 168 -18.57 -34.63 -24.20
C VAL A 168 -18.59 -34.94 -25.69
N PHE A 169 -17.84 -35.95 -26.13
CA PHE A 169 -17.73 -36.31 -27.55
C PHE A 169 -17.46 -37.80 -27.73
N GLU A 170 -17.60 -38.30 -28.96
CA GLU A 170 -17.24 -39.67 -29.30
C GLU A 170 -15.84 -39.72 -29.91
N SER A 171 -14.98 -40.57 -29.36
CA SER A 171 -13.65 -40.89 -29.88
C SER A 171 -13.44 -42.40 -29.84
N GLU A 172 -12.96 -42.99 -30.93
CA GLU A 172 -12.74 -44.45 -31.06
C GLU A 172 -13.94 -45.30 -30.62
N PHE A 173 -15.16 -44.88 -31.00
CA PHE A 173 -16.45 -45.51 -30.62
C PHE A 173 -16.76 -45.52 -29.11
N THR A 174 -16.04 -44.72 -28.32
CA THR A 174 -16.26 -44.54 -26.89
C THR A 174 -16.67 -43.09 -26.61
N LYS A 175 -17.72 -42.92 -25.82
CA LYS A 175 -18.15 -41.59 -25.36
C LYS A 175 -17.21 -41.12 -24.26
N THR A 176 -16.42 -40.09 -24.53
CA THR A 176 -15.41 -39.54 -23.64
C THR A 176 -15.65 -38.05 -23.38
N CYS A 177 -14.79 -37.43 -22.57
CA CYS A 177 -14.98 -36.05 -22.13
C CYS A 177 -13.67 -35.33 -21.83
N THR A 178 -13.64 -34.04 -22.13
CA THR A 178 -12.60 -33.10 -21.69
C THR A 178 -13.20 -31.96 -20.90
N PHE A 179 -12.53 -31.52 -19.83
CA PHE A 179 -12.97 -30.35 -19.04
C PHE A 179 -12.27 -29.09 -19.54
N GLU A 180 -13.01 -28.24 -20.24
CA GLU A 180 -12.46 -27.11 -21.01
C GLU A 180 -13.51 -26.00 -21.19
N THR A 181 -13.15 -24.94 -21.92
CA THR A 181 -14.10 -23.86 -22.22
C THR A 181 -15.10 -24.27 -23.32
N ARG A 182 -16.28 -23.64 -23.33
CA ARG A 182 -17.29 -23.83 -24.39
C ARG A 182 -16.72 -23.51 -25.77
N GLY A 183 -15.89 -22.48 -25.87
CA GLY A 183 -15.23 -22.07 -27.11
C GLY A 183 -14.34 -23.17 -27.68
N GLU A 184 -13.47 -23.74 -26.84
CA GLU A 184 -12.60 -24.86 -27.20
C GLU A 184 -13.40 -26.10 -27.57
N CYS A 185 -14.42 -26.44 -26.77
CA CYS A 185 -15.30 -27.57 -27.04
C CYS A 185 -15.95 -27.45 -28.42
N ASN A 186 -16.50 -26.28 -28.76
CA ASN A 186 -17.13 -26.04 -30.04
C ASN A 186 -16.14 -26.12 -31.22
N ALA A 187 -14.89 -25.67 -31.04
CA ALA A 187 -13.86 -25.70 -32.08
C ALA A 187 -13.50 -27.13 -32.53
N LYS A 188 -13.59 -28.12 -31.62
CA LYS A 188 -13.31 -29.55 -31.92
C LYS A 188 -14.27 -30.18 -32.93
N SER A 189 -15.39 -29.54 -33.24
CA SER A 189 -16.32 -29.99 -34.29
C SER A 189 -15.70 -29.97 -35.71
N THR A 190 -14.52 -29.37 -35.85
CA THR A 190 -13.79 -29.25 -37.12
C THR A 190 -12.69 -30.30 -37.32
N GLU A 191 -12.41 -31.13 -36.31
CA GLU A 191 -11.40 -32.19 -36.41
C GLU A 191 -11.99 -33.49 -36.97
N GLU A 192 -11.36 -34.08 -37.99
CA GLU A 192 -11.85 -35.26 -38.72
C GLU A 192 -12.06 -36.53 -37.85
N SER A 193 -11.61 -36.51 -36.58
CA SER A 193 -11.63 -37.64 -35.66
C SER A 193 -12.67 -37.53 -34.52
N VAL A 194 -13.42 -36.41 -34.44
CA VAL A 194 -14.34 -36.13 -33.35
C VAL A 194 -15.75 -35.89 -33.90
N SER A 195 -16.71 -36.72 -33.49
CA SER A 195 -18.13 -36.55 -33.85
C SER A 195 -19.00 -36.30 -32.62
N ASN A 196 -20.05 -35.46 -32.80
CA ASN A 196 -21.09 -35.19 -31.82
C ASN A 196 -20.59 -34.60 -30.48
N ASN A 197 -19.77 -33.54 -30.54
CA ASN A 197 -19.38 -32.80 -29.34
C ASN A 197 -20.58 -32.04 -28.73
N GLN A 198 -20.71 -32.08 -27.42
CA GLN A 198 -21.75 -31.37 -26.68
C GLN A 198 -21.16 -30.81 -25.38
N PHE A 199 -21.32 -29.50 -25.19
CA PHE A 199 -20.85 -28.80 -24.00
C PHE A 199 -21.92 -28.77 -22.90
N PHE A 200 -21.50 -29.06 -21.66
CA PHE A 200 -22.34 -29.03 -20.47
C PHE A 200 -21.71 -28.12 -19.41
N LYS A 201 -22.23 -26.88 -19.32
CA LYS A 201 -21.79 -25.87 -18.36
C LYS A 201 -21.90 -26.39 -16.92
N ASP A 202 -20.88 -26.12 -16.10
CA ASP A 202 -20.79 -26.46 -14.68
C ASP A 202 -20.81 -27.97 -14.36
N PHE A 203 -20.80 -28.85 -15.37
CA PHE A 203 -20.68 -30.29 -15.15
C PHE A 203 -19.23 -30.74 -15.20
N LEU A 204 -18.89 -31.72 -14.36
CA LEU A 204 -17.62 -32.44 -14.43
C LEU A 204 -17.74 -33.64 -15.38
N CYS A 205 -16.64 -34.04 -16.00
CA CYS A 205 -16.59 -35.19 -16.90
C CYS A 205 -16.99 -36.52 -16.24
N THR A 206 -16.91 -36.60 -14.91
CA THR A 206 -17.31 -37.73 -14.07
C THR A 206 -18.80 -37.81 -13.78
N SER A 207 -19.60 -36.85 -14.26
CA SER A 207 -21.05 -36.88 -14.07
C SER A 207 -21.68 -38.09 -14.77
N GLU A 208 -22.39 -38.92 -14.01
CA GLU A 208 -23.13 -40.07 -14.54
C GLU A 208 -24.21 -39.66 -15.56
N GLN A 209 -24.73 -38.44 -15.49
CA GLN A 209 -25.72 -37.94 -16.46
C GLN A 209 -25.15 -37.85 -17.88
N LEU A 210 -23.84 -37.67 -18.00
CA LEU A 210 -23.16 -37.53 -19.28
C LEU A 210 -22.88 -38.88 -19.96
N ASN A 211 -22.92 -39.99 -19.21
CA ASN A 211 -22.62 -41.34 -19.70
C ASN A 211 -21.24 -41.44 -20.41
N THR A 212 -20.23 -40.77 -19.86
CA THR A 212 -18.84 -40.82 -20.34
C THR A 212 -18.12 -42.02 -19.75
N ASN A 213 -16.96 -42.37 -20.31
CA ASN A 213 -16.05 -43.36 -19.72
C ASN A 213 -15.21 -42.82 -18.54
N CYS A 214 -15.30 -41.53 -18.23
CA CYS A 214 -14.50 -40.88 -17.19
C CYS A 214 -15.05 -41.19 -15.79
N GLN A 215 -14.20 -41.75 -14.94
CA GLN A 215 -14.53 -42.15 -13.57
C GLN A 215 -13.76 -41.29 -12.58
N LYS A 216 -14.30 -41.13 -11.36
CA LYS A 216 -13.57 -40.50 -10.26
C LYS A 216 -12.27 -41.26 -9.95
N SER A 217 -11.25 -40.55 -9.48
CA SER A 217 -9.98 -41.14 -9.09
C SER A 217 -9.43 -40.51 -7.80
N GLU A 218 -8.39 -41.12 -7.25
CA GLU A 218 -7.65 -40.61 -6.08
C GLU A 218 -6.47 -39.71 -6.46
N GLN A 219 -6.22 -39.51 -7.77
CA GLN A 219 -5.14 -38.65 -8.24
C GLN A 219 -5.48 -37.18 -8.01
N THR A 220 -4.45 -36.39 -7.77
CA THR A 220 -4.54 -34.95 -7.59
C THR A 220 -3.49 -34.22 -8.45
N THR A 221 -3.68 -32.93 -8.68
CA THR A 221 -2.75 -32.07 -9.43
C THR A 221 -2.82 -30.62 -8.98
N CYS A 222 -1.76 -29.85 -9.25
CA CYS A 222 -1.82 -28.40 -9.30
C CYS A 222 -2.27 -27.94 -10.70
N LEU A 223 -2.95 -26.80 -10.78
CA LEU A 223 -3.33 -26.16 -12.03
C LEU A 223 -2.63 -24.82 -12.18
N GLU A 224 -2.12 -24.54 -13.37
CA GLU A 224 -1.46 -23.27 -13.66
C GLU A 224 -2.42 -22.09 -13.48
N GLY A 225 -1.97 -21.04 -12.80
CA GLY A 225 -2.77 -19.86 -12.51
C GLY A 225 -3.93 -20.07 -11.52
N LYS A 226 -4.02 -21.24 -10.88
CA LYS A 226 -5.03 -21.50 -9.83
C LYS A 226 -4.40 -21.94 -8.52
N ASP A 227 -4.85 -21.30 -7.45
CA ASP A 227 -4.48 -21.67 -6.09
C ASP A 227 -5.33 -22.86 -5.63
N GLY A 228 -4.72 -24.04 -5.59
CA GLY A 228 -5.36 -25.22 -5.01
C GLY A 228 -4.82 -26.54 -5.57
N VAL A 229 -5.02 -27.59 -4.79
CA VAL A 229 -4.88 -28.98 -5.23
C VAL A 229 -6.24 -29.43 -5.73
N TYR A 230 -6.30 -29.98 -6.94
CA TYR A 230 -7.53 -30.44 -7.57
C TYR A 230 -7.51 -31.95 -7.72
N PHE A 231 -8.66 -32.60 -7.58
CA PHE A 231 -8.81 -33.98 -8.00
C PHE A 231 -8.62 -34.12 -9.52
N VAL A 232 -8.19 -35.29 -9.95
CA VAL A 232 -8.07 -35.66 -11.37
C VAL A 232 -8.96 -36.87 -11.64
N ASP A 233 -9.72 -36.87 -12.73
CA ASP A 233 -10.52 -38.03 -13.13
C ASP A 233 -9.68 -39.08 -13.89
N SER A 234 -10.26 -40.25 -14.18
CA SER A 234 -9.57 -41.32 -14.91
C SER A 234 -9.24 -40.99 -16.37
N CYS A 235 -9.76 -39.89 -16.90
CA CYS A 235 -9.47 -39.35 -18.23
C CYS A 235 -8.37 -38.27 -18.20
N GLY A 236 -7.87 -37.90 -17.00
CA GLY A 236 -6.86 -36.86 -16.81
C GLY A 236 -7.44 -35.44 -16.70
N ASN A 237 -8.77 -35.29 -16.60
CA ASN A 237 -9.37 -33.97 -16.45
C ASN A 237 -9.30 -33.51 -14.99
N PRO A 238 -9.05 -32.21 -14.74
CA PRO A 238 -9.22 -31.65 -13.42
C PRO A 238 -10.70 -31.66 -13.02
N ALA A 239 -10.95 -31.94 -11.74
CA ALA A 239 -12.25 -31.90 -11.11
C ALA A 239 -12.27 -30.80 -10.02
N ASN A 240 -13.08 -30.97 -8.98
CA ASN A 240 -13.14 -30.01 -7.88
C ASN A 240 -11.88 -30.05 -7.01
N ILE A 241 -11.75 -29.03 -6.16
CA ILE A 241 -10.69 -28.95 -5.14
C ILE A 241 -10.66 -30.25 -4.33
N TYR A 242 -9.46 -30.75 -4.05
CA TYR A 242 -9.25 -31.95 -3.27
C TYR A 242 -9.87 -31.81 -1.87
N ASP A 243 -10.79 -32.71 -1.52
CA ASP A 243 -11.33 -32.89 -0.17
C ASP A 243 -11.45 -34.39 0.08
N ALA A 244 -10.64 -34.91 1.01
CA ALA A 244 -10.58 -36.33 1.30
C ALA A 244 -11.94 -36.90 1.75
N SER A 245 -12.81 -36.09 2.36
CA SER A 245 -14.15 -36.51 2.78
C SER A 245 -15.12 -36.66 1.60
N LYS A 246 -14.79 -36.07 0.44
CA LYS A 246 -15.63 -36.00 -0.75
C LYS A 246 -15.28 -37.00 -1.85
N ILE A 247 -14.26 -37.84 -1.64
CA ILE A 247 -13.86 -38.89 -2.60
C ILE A 247 -15.02 -39.85 -2.96
N ASN A 248 -15.97 -40.05 -2.03
CA ASN A 248 -17.16 -40.88 -2.23
C ASN A 248 -18.47 -40.10 -2.38
N ASP A 249 -18.42 -38.76 -2.43
CA ASP A 249 -19.59 -37.90 -2.58
C ASP A 249 -19.95 -37.75 -4.06
N LYS A 250 -21.06 -38.37 -4.47
CA LYS A 250 -21.51 -38.34 -5.86
C LYS A 250 -21.77 -36.93 -6.38
N ASN A 251 -22.35 -36.05 -5.57
CA ASN A 251 -22.68 -34.69 -5.99
C ASN A 251 -21.41 -33.87 -6.23
N TYR A 252 -20.38 -34.11 -5.42
CA TYR A 252 -19.07 -33.45 -5.54
C TYR A 252 -18.32 -33.84 -6.82
N TRP A 253 -18.61 -35.01 -7.39
CA TRP A 253 -18.05 -35.45 -8.68
C TRP A 253 -19.00 -35.20 -9.86
N GLU A 254 -20.14 -34.54 -9.65
CA GLU A 254 -21.12 -34.29 -10.69
C GLU A 254 -21.03 -32.87 -11.27
N LYS A 255 -20.82 -31.87 -10.39
CA LYS A 255 -20.81 -30.46 -10.75
C LYS A 255 -19.61 -29.74 -10.18
N VAL A 256 -19.24 -28.64 -10.83
CA VAL A 256 -18.23 -27.72 -10.34
C VAL A 256 -18.70 -27.11 -9.01
N VAL A 257 -17.85 -27.18 -7.99
CA VAL A 257 -18.08 -26.61 -6.66
C VAL A 257 -17.15 -25.40 -6.50
N PRO A 258 -17.67 -24.21 -6.13
CA PRO A 258 -16.85 -23.04 -5.88
C PRO A 258 -15.80 -23.28 -4.79
N LYS A 259 -14.67 -22.57 -4.89
CA LYS A 259 -13.58 -22.64 -3.90
C LYS A 259 -14.07 -22.36 -2.47
N SER A 260 -14.99 -21.41 -2.30
CA SER A 260 -15.61 -21.04 -1.02
C SER A 260 -16.52 -22.12 -0.42
N GLU A 261 -17.01 -23.06 -1.22
CA GLU A 261 -17.91 -24.14 -0.81
C GLU A 261 -17.20 -25.51 -0.74
N SER A 262 -15.89 -25.52 -0.97
CA SER A 262 -15.03 -26.70 -0.84
C SER A 262 -14.66 -26.92 0.64
N CYS A 263 -13.47 -27.44 0.93
CA CYS A 263 -12.96 -27.60 2.29
C CYS A 263 -12.28 -26.32 2.81
N THR A 264 -12.16 -26.14 4.13
CA THR A 264 -11.42 -25.01 4.74
C THR A 264 -9.92 -25.23 4.65
N ALA A 265 -9.16 -24.17 4.33
CA ALA A 265 -7.76 -24.25 3.91
C ALA A 265 -6.84 -25.06 4.84
N GLY A 266 -5.96 -25.86 4.22
CA GLY A 266 -4.83 -26.50 4.87
C GLY A 266 -5.02 -27.97 5.30
N GLY A 267 -3.89 -28.67 5.41
CA GLY A 267 -3.79 -30.02 5.95
C GLY A 267 -3.90 -31.15 4.93
N LYS A 268 -3.69 -32.39 5.40
CA LYS A 268 -3.58 -33.60 4.56
C LYS A 268 -4.86 -33.96 3.78
N ASN A 269 -5.99 -33.37 4.15
CA ASN A 269 -7.31 -33.72 3.67
C ASN A 269 -7.95 -32.64 2.79
N CYS A 270 -7.29 -31.49 2.62
CA CYS A 270 -7.88 -30.35 1.92
C CYS A 270 -6.88 -29.73 0.95
N GLY A 271 -7.34 -29.50 -0.28
CA GLY A 271 -6.61 -28.86 -1.36
C GLY A 271 -6.96 -27.39 -1.56
N ASN A 272 -7.74 -26.80 -0.65
CA ASN A 272 -8.13 -25.40 -0.75
C ASN A 272 -6.98 -24.50 -0.27
N CYS A 273 -5.95 -24.35 -1.10
CA CYS A 273 -4.77 -23.57 -0.74
C CYS A 273 -5.10 -22.07 -0.77
N ASP A 274 -4.52 -21.34 0.17
CA ASP A 274 -4.64 -19.90 0.32
C ASP A 274 -3.25 -19.27 0.27
N TYR A 275 -2.92 -18.65 -0.87
CA TYR A 275 -1.60 -18.06 -1.08
C TYR A 275 -1.34 -16.87 -0.15
N LEU A 276 -2.37 -16.04 0.10
CA LEU A 276 -2.28 -14.91 1.03
C LEU A 276 -2.19 -15.40 2.49
N GLY A 277 -2.82 -16.54 2.79
CA GLY A 277 -2.68 -17.25 4.05
C GLY A 277 -1.41 -18.11 4.17
N GLY A 278 -0.48 -18.04 3.21
CA GLY A 278 0.80 -18.74 3.31
C GLY A 278 0.81 -20.18 2.82
N SER A 279 -0.06 -20.55 1.87
CA SER A 279 -0.09 -21.91 1.34
C SER A 279 -0.28 -21.98 -0.17
N ILE A 280 0.50 -22.83 -0.83
CA ILE A 280 0.48 -23.02 -2.28
C ILE A 280 0.39 -24.50 -2.64
N CYS A 281 -0.19 -24.82 -3.80
CA CYS A 281 -0.17 -26.18 -4.29
C CYS A 281 1.26 -26.61 -4.64
N ALA A 282 1.71 -27.74 -4.10
CA ALA A 282 2.98 -28.36 -4.46
C ALA A 282 2.93 -29.88 -4.31
N GLU A 283 3.87 -30.57 -4.95
CA GLU A 283 4.08 -32.01 -4.74
C GLU A 283 4.55 -32.27 -3.30
N ALA A 284 4.01 -33.31 -2.67
CA ALA A 284 4.27 -33.63 -1.28
C ALA A 284 5.72 -34.12 -1.09
N SER A 285 6.44 -33.47 -0.17
CA SER A 285 7.82 -33.83 0.17
C SER A 285 7.88 -35.11 1.01
N ARG A 286 9.08 -35.71 1.10
CA ARG A 286 9.29 -36.99 1.81
C ARG A 286 8.92 -36.89 3.30
N GLY A 287 7.75 -37.40 3.68
CA GLY A 287 7.25 -37.40 5.06
C GLY A 287 5.91 -36.66 5.20
N GLU A 288 5.62 -35.79 4.24
CA GLU A 288 4.32 -35.16 4.06
C GLU A 288 3.53 -35.99 3.06
N LYS A 289 2.26 -36.25 3.37
CA LYS A 289 1.36 -36.97 2.45
C LYS A 289 -0.04 -36.46 2.61
N ALA A 290 -0.68 -36.18 1.48
CA ALA A 290 -2.13 -36.13 1.41
C ALA A 290 -2.72 -37.51 1.73
N THR A 291 -3.99 -37.55 2.12
CA THR A 291 -4.72 -38.81 2.25
C THR A 291 -4.90 -39.50 0.89
N TYR A 292 -5.11 -38.71 -0.18
CA TYR A 292 -5.14 -39.19 -1.56
C TYR A 292 -4.29 -38.30 -2.46
N GLY A 293 -3.67 -38.91 -3.47
CA GLY A 293 -2.80 -38.23 -4.43
C GLY A 293 -1.47 -37.77 -3.84
N ASP A 294 -0.70 -37.07 -4.66
CA ASP A 294 0.69 -36.71 -4.39
C ASP A 294 0.88 -35.20 -4.16
N PHE A 295 -0.18 -34.40 -4.20
CA PHE A 295 -0.13 -32.94 -4.04
C PHE A 295 -0.79 -32.47 -2.74
N ILE A 296 -0.23 -31.42 -2.14
CA ILE A 296 -0.70 -30.79 -0.90
C ILE A 296 -0.72 -29.27 -1.04
N CYS A 297 -1.45 -28.60 -0.14
CA CYS A 297 -1.20 -27.19 0.15
C CYS A 297 0.04 -27.11 1.04
N LYS A 298 1.18 -26.85 0.41
CA LYS A 298 2.47 -26.66 1.07
C LYS A 298 2.47 -25.30 1.75
N ASP A 299 2.93 -25.31 2.99
CA ASP A 299 3.20 -24.10 3.77
C ASP A 299 4.40 -23.34 3.18
N VAL A 300 4.23 -22.04 2.97
CA VAL A 300 5.23 -21.13 2.42
C VAL A 300 5.49 -19.94 3.35
N ASN A 301 5.05 -20.02 4.60
CA ASN A 301 5.45 -19.09 5.64
C ASN A 301 6.89 -19.35 6.08
N CYS A 302 7.52 -18.33 6.66
CA CYS A 302 8.88 -18.38 7.14
C CYS A 302 8.87 -18.55 8.65
N TYR A 303 9.53 -19.60 9.12
CA TYR A 303 9.66 -19.95 10.53
C TYR A 303 11.13 -19.93 10.91
N GLU A 304 11.42 -19.74 12.19
CA GLU A 304 12.80 -19.72 12.70
C GLU A 304 13.68 -18.69 11.96
N THR A 305 13.10 -17.54 11.61
CA THR A 305 13.81 -16.47 10.90
C THR A 305 14.91 -15.86 11.76
N TYR A 306 15.76 -15.02 11.14
CA TYR A 306 16.92 -14.41 11.79
C TYR A 306 16.61 -13.73 13.14
N ASP A 307 15.46 -13.05 13.26
CA ASP A 307 15.06 -12.35 14.49
C ASP A 307 14.29 -13.26 15.48
N GLY A 308 14.08 -14.52 15.10
CA GLY A 308 13.35 -15.52 15.87
C GLY A 308 11.83 -15.41 15.81
N GLN A 309 11.27 -14.58 14.92
CA GLN A 309 9.84 -14.45 14.69
C GLN A 309 9.39 -15.29 13.48
N ASP A 310 8.08 -15.55 13.42
CA ASP A 310 7.44 -16.24 12.32
C ASP A 310 6.74 -15.19 11.44
N TYR A 311 6.88 -15.32 10.12
CA TYR A 311 6.35 -14.39 9.15
C TYR A 311 5.54 -15.11 8.08
N ILE A 312 4.42 -14.51 7.71
CA ILE A 312 3.57 -14.96 6.61
C ILE A 312 4.27 -14.67 5.29
N ASN A 313 4.08 -15.55 4.31
CA ASN A 313 4.57 -15.34 2.95
C ASN A 313 4.19 -13.95 2.41
N GLY A 314 5.19 -13.17 1.98
CA GLY A 314 5.04 -11.82 1.47
C GLY A 314 5.31 -10.71 2.49
N GLU A 315 5.40 -11.03 3.79
CA GLU A 315 5.79 -10.05 4.81
C GLU A 315 7.25 -9.63 4.65
N SER A 316 7.55 -8.41 5.12
CA SER A 316 8.92 -7.91 5.20
C SER A 316 9.12 -7.01 6.41
N TRP A 317 10.32 -7.06 7.00
CA TRP A 317 10.67 -6.40 8.25
C TRP A 317 12.08 -5.81 8.20
N CYS A 318 12.36 -4.88 9.11
CA CYS A 318 13.65 -4.22 9.21
C CYS A 318 14.57 -4.89 10.23
N VAL A 319 15.80 -5.15 9.79
CA VAL A 319 16.88 -5.65 10.64
C VAL A 319 18.04 -4.66 10.61
N TYR A 320 18.65 -4.46 11.78
CA TYR A 320 19.72 -3.49 11.99
C TYR A 320 20.93 -4.22 12.56
N ASP A 321 22.15 -3.89 12.10
CA ASP A 321 23.38 -4.50 12.64
C ASP A 321 23.48 -4.41 14.18
N ASN A 322 22.89 -3.37 14.76
CA ASN A 322 22.90 -3.12 16.20
C ASN A 322 21.58 -3.45 16.91
N GLY A 323 20.64 -4.07 16.19
CA GLY A 323 19.33 -4.48 16.71
C GLY A 323 18.33 -3.35 16.97
N LYS A 324 18.66 -2.09 16.63
CA LYS A 324 17.78 -0.92 16.76
C LYS A 324 18.00 0.08 15.64
N PRO A 325 16.93 0.81 15.22
CA PRO A 325 17.02 1.84 14.18
C PRO A 325 17.85 3.06 14.61
N ASP A 326 17.85 3.41 15.89
CA ASP A 326 18.51 4.64 16.39
C ASP A 326 19.99 4.43 16.82
N ASP A 327 20.58 3.24 16.55
CA ASP A 327 21.97 2.94 16.92
C ASP A 327 22.89 2.98 15.68
N ASP A 328 23.32 4.20 15.34
CA ASP A 328 24.10 4.55 14.14
C ASP A 328 25.60 4.29 14.29
N ARG A 329 26.00 3.05 14.61
CA ARG A 329 27.44 2.73 14.78
C ARG A 329 28.22 2.90 13.49
N VAL A 330 29.52 3.14 13.66
CA VAL A 330 30.43 3.30 12.52
C VAL A 330 30.45 2.04 11.67
N GLY A 331 30.11 2.22 10.39
CA GLY A 331 30.03 1.15 9.39
C GLY A 331 28.78 0.26 9.49
N SER A 332 27.77 0.60 10.29
CA SER A 332 26.50 -0.13 10.33
C SER A 332 25.67 0.09 9.07
N ARG A 333 24.79 -0.85 8.79
CA ARG A 333 23.82 -0.84 7.69
C ARG A 333 22.45 -1.33 8.18
N HIS A 334 21.41 -0.92 7.46
CA HIS A 334 20.05 -1.44 7.63
C HIS A 334 19.78 -2.50 6.57
N TYR A 335 18.95 -3.48 6.90
CA TYR A 335 18.58 -4.58 6.02
C TYR A 335 17.07 -4.71 6.00
N ARG A 336 16.55 -4.98 4.82
CA ARG A 336 15.18 -5.42 4.61
C ARG A 336 15.20 -6.94 4.52
N HIS A 337 14.50 -7.60 5.42
CA HIS A 337 14.25 -9.02 5.34
C HIS A 337 12.84 -9.23 4.78
N ALA A 338 12.63 -10.30 4.02
CA ALA A 338 11.34 -10.62 3.43
C ALA A 338 11.11 -12.13 3.43
N CYS A 339 9.88 -12.54 3.74
CA CYS A 339 9.47 -13.92 3.60
C CYS A 339 8.97 -14.18 2.18
N PHE A 340 9.64 -15.09 1.44
CA PHE A 340 9.22 -15.47 0.10
C PHE A 340 9.32 -16.98 -0.09
N MET A 341 8.18 -17.62 -0.33
CA MET A 341 8.09 -19.06 -0.64
C MET A 341 8.68 -19.97 0.44
N GLY A 342 8.58 -19.56 1.71
CA GLY A 342 9.13 -20.26 2.88
C GLY A 342 10.63 -20.02 3.10
N GLU A 343 11.22 -19.08 2.35
CA GLU A 343 12.61 -18.67 2.48
C GLU A 343 12.70 -17.21 2.91
N GLU A 344 13.53 -16.95 3.92
CA GLU A 344 13.89 -15.59 4.32
C GLU A 344 14.93 -15.03 3.34
N ILE A 345 14.56 -13.94 2.65
CA ILE A 345 15.41 -13.21 1.73
C ILE A 345 15.94 -11.96 2.43
N VAL A 346 17.26 -11.77 2.39
CA VAL A 346 17.93 -10.62 3.02
C VAL A 346 18.41 -9.66 1.94
N GLU A 347 17.95 -8.41 2.01
CA GLU A 347 18.31 -7.34 1.10
C GLU A 347 18.96 -6.18 1.87
N PRO A 348 20.25 -5.89 1.66
CA PRO A 348 20.89 -4.75 2.30
C PRO A 348 20.38 -3.44 1.69
N CYS A 349 20.05 -2.46 2.54
CA CYS A 349 19.87 -1.08 2.07
C CYS A 349 21.22 -0.49 1.62
N ALA A 350 21.18 0.65 0.93
CA ALA A 350 22.38 1.31 0.42
C ALA A 350 23.47 1.52 1.48
N ASP A 351 24.72 1.36 1.05
CA ASP A 351 25.92 1.57 1.87
C ASP A 351 25.91 2.93 2.57
N LEU A 352 26.64 3.04 3.68
CA LEU A 352 26.83 4.29 4.42
C LEU A 352 25.50 4.96 4.84
N ARG A 353 24.47 4.14 5.11
CA ARG A 353 23.12 4.58 5.50
C ARG A 353 22.56 5.68 4.58
N GLN A 354 22.88 5.59 3.28
CA GLN A 354 22.24 6.42 2.25
C GLN A 354 20.78 6.03 2.03
N GLU A 355 20.44 4.79 2.40
CA GLU A 355 19.07 4.35 2.58
C GLU A 355 18.90 3.78 3.99
N VAL A 356 17.70 3.97 4.54
CA VAL A 356 17.26 3.43 5.81
C VAL A 356 16.10 2.47 5.59
N CYS A 357 16.11 1.35 6.29
CA CYS A 357 14.95 0.48 6.32
C CYS A 357 13.85 1.12 7.17
N VAL A 358 12.64 1.23 6.60
CA VAL A 358 11.41 1.61 7.29
C VAL A 358 10.41 0.48 7.18
N GLU A 359 9.66 0.26 8.25
CA GLU A 359 8.67 -0.81 8.38
C GLU A 359 7.33 -0.24 8.86
N ASP A 360 6.24 -0.77 8.32
CA ASP A 360 4.88 -0.50 8.76
C ASP A 360 4.04 -1.79 8.73
N SER A 361 2.88 -1.79 9.37
CA SER A 361 2.00 -2.97 9.43
C SER A 361 0.53 -2.63 9.26
N ILE A 362 -0.20 -3.51 8.56
CA ILE A 362 -1.66 -3.42 8.39
C ILE A 362 -2.27 -4.75 8.79
N GLU A 363 -3.14 -4.75 9.80
CA GLU A 363 -3.86 -5.96 10.26
C GLU A 363 -2.93 -7.17 10.50
N ASP A 364 -1.82 -6.94 11.21
CA ASP A 364 -0.77 -7.92 11.53
C ASP A 364 0.05 -8.42 10.31
N PHE A 365 -0.03 -7.75 9.16
CA PHE A 365 0.86 -7.97 8.00
C PHE A 365 1.88 -6.84 7.89
N SER A 366 3.17 -7.17 8.04
CA SER A 366 4.29 -6.24 8.00
C SER A 366 4.85 -6.03 6.59
N GLN A 367 5.21 -4.78 6.27
CA GLN A 367 5.95 -4.42 5.07
C GLN A 367 7.09 -3.49 5.41
N ALA A 368 8.26 -3.81 4.87
CA ALA A 368 9.45 -3.00 5.00
C ALA A 368 10.02 -2.60 3.63
N GLY A 369 10.71 -1.48 3.59
CA GLY A 369 11.37 -0.96 2.41
C GLY A 369 12.60 -0.12 2.75
N CYS A 370 13.59 -0.14 1.86
CA CYS A 370 14.71 0.80 1.94
C CYS A 370 14.27 2.13 1.30
N VAL A 371 14.34 3.21 2.06
CA VAL A 371 14.02 4.57 1.61
C VAL A 371 15.26 5.45 1.72
N ALA A 372 15.39 6.45 0.84
CA ALA A 372 16.51 7.38 0.90
C ALA A 372 16.54 8.12 2.24
N ASN A 373 17.73 8.24 2.82
CA ASN A 373 17.96 9.03 4.03
C ASN A 373 18.16 10.50 3.66
N LEU A 374 17.16 11.35 3.89
CA LEU A 374 17.14 12.75 3.47
C LEU A 374 17.72 13.69 4.54
N TRP A 375 19.01 13.55 4.82
CA TRP A 375 19.68 14.21 5.94
C TRP A 375 20.48 15.47 5.56
N GLU A 376 20.78 15.67 4.28
CA GLU A 376 21.82 16.59 3.80
C GLU A 376 21.58 18.05 4.20
N ASP A 377 20.32 18.46 4.24
CA ASP A 377 19.92 19.82 4.56
C ASP A 377 19.61 20.04 6.05
N CYS A 378 19.79 19.04 6.94
CA CYS A 378 19.47 19.20 8.37
C CYS A 378 20.25 20.36 9.00
N LEU A 379 21.56 20.44 8.76
CA LEU A 379 22.44 21.38 9.46
C LEU A 379 22.21 22.84 9.10
N ILE A 380 21.56 23.12 7.97
CA ILE A 380 21.25 24.50 7.54
C ILE A 380 19.88 24.98 8.06
N GLN A 381 19.09 24.12 8.73
CA GLN A 381 17.75 24.48 9.22
C GLN A 381 17.80 25.25 10.54
N GLU A 382 17.50 26.55 10.48
CA GLU A 382 17.57 27.42 11.65
C GLU A 382 16.35 27.36 12.58
N ARG A 383 15.26 26.70 12.17
CA ARG A 383 13.99 26.63 12.89
C ARG A 383 13.58 25.20 13.13
N LYS A 384 13.05 24.93 14.33
CA LYS A 384 12.58 23.60 14.73
C LYS A 384 11.51 23.05 13.78
N ASN A 385 10.53 23.89 13.43
CA ASN A 385 9.46 23.48 12.52
C ASN A 385 9.96 23.11 11.11
N ASP A 386 11.02 23.76 10.62
CA ASP A 386 11.61 23.42 9.32
C ASP A 386 12.44 22.13 9.43
N CYS A 387 13.13 21.95 10.57
CA CYS A 387 13.91 20.76 10.89
C CYS A 387 13.05 19.50 10.95
N GLU A 388 11.95 19.54 11.71
CA GLU A 388 11.08 18.38 11.96
C GLU A 388 10.04 18.15 10.85
N ASN A 389 10.22 18.77 9.68
CA ASN A 389 9.33 18.58 8.54
C ASN A 389 9.68 17.30 7.77
N SER A 390 9.08 16.18 8.18
CA SER A 390 9.26 14.86 7.58
C SER A 390 8.82 14.74 6.11
N ASP A 391 8.08 15.72 5.56
CA ASP A 391 7.71 15.72 4.13
C ASP A 391 8.90 16.09 3.22
N VAL A 392 9.97 16.64 3.81
CA VAL A 392 11.12 17.20 3.06
C VAL A 392 12.45 16.58 3.49
N ARG A 393 12.58 16.11 4.73
CA ARG A 393 13.86 15.70 5.32
C ARG A 393 13.69 14.74 6.50
N ASP A 394 14.75 14.00 6.81
CA ASP A 394 14.83 13.06 7.92
C ASP A 394 15.72 13.65 9.03
N CYS A 395 15.20 14.65 9.74
CA CYS A 395 15.95 15.36 10.78
C CYS A 395 15.21 15.39 12.11
N LYS A 396 15.97 15.51 13.20
CA LYS A 396 15.48 15.76 14.56
C LYS A 396 16.08 17.02 15.17
N TRP A 397 15.32 17.67 16.03
CA TRP A 397 15.77 18.83 16.78
C TRP A 397 16.34 18.43 18.15
N ILE A 398 17.62 18.68 18.37
CA ILE A 398 18.26 18.48 19.69
C ILE A 398 18.21 19.80 20.45
N PRO A 399 17.42 19.92 21.54
CA PRO A 399 17.38 21.13 22.35
C PRO A 399 18.68 21.29 23.15
N VAL A 400 19.17 22.52 23.27
CA VAL A 400 20.34 22.83 24.10
C VAL A 400 19.89 23.39 25.44
N THR A 401 20.21 22.65 26.50
CA THR A 401 19.87 23.04 27.88
C THR A 401 21.07 23.72 28.54
N THR A 402 20.88 24.97 28.98
CA THR A 402 21.85 25.64 29.85
C THR A 402 21.67 25.09 31.25
N GLY A 403 22.62 24.28 31.73
CA GLY A 403 22.58 23.55 33.00
C GLY A 403 21.91 24.34 34.13
N GLY A 404 20.66 23.96 34.44
CA GLY A 404 19.82 24.69 35.39
C GLY A 404 18.32 24.46 35.26
N GLY A 405 17.84 23.33 34.71
CA GLY A 405 16.45 22.85 34.88
C GLY A 405 15.28 23.72 34.40
N ASP A 406 15.49 24.98 33.99
CA ASP A 406 14.45 25.86 33.47
C ASP A 406 14.49 25.87 31.94
N VAL A 407 13.43 25.34 31.34
CA VAL A 407 13.07 25.59 29.94
C VAL A 407 12.92 27.11 29.77
N VAL A 408 13.55 27.65 28.73
CA VAL A 408 13.72 29.08 28.45
C VAL A 408 12.36 29.80 28.33
N GLY A 409 11.82 30.21 29.48
CA GLY A 409 10.57 30.99 29.56
C GLY A 409 10.78 32.47 29.86
N GLY A 410 11.97 32.90 30.32
CA GLY A 410 12.12 34.23 30.92
C GLY A 410 13.46 34.95 30.78
N ILE A 411 14.45 34.41 30.05
CA ILE A 411 15.79 35.01 29.96
C ILE A 411 16.22 35.16 28.49
N VAL A 412 15.39 35.81 27.67
CA VAL A 412 15.70 36.00 26.23
C VAL A 412 16.45 37.31 25.97
N ASP A 413 16.48 38.27 26.90
CA ASP A 413 17.14 39.56 26.64
C ASP A 413 18.60 39.65 27.07
N SER A 414 19.09 38.73 27.91
CA SER A 414 20.48 38.74 28.41
C SER A 414 21.37 37.67 27.76
N VAL A 415 20.79 36.79 26.94
CA VAL A 415 21.45 35.58 26.41
C VAL A 415 21.77 35.70 24.90
N LYS A 416 21.25 36.75 24.24
CA LYS A 416 21.37 37.01 22.79
C LYS A 416 22.81 37.08 22.25
N GLU A 417 23.80 37.47 23.07
CA GLU A 417 25.18 37.64 22.60
C GLU A 417 26.14 36.52 23.04
N GLY A 418 25.68 35.59 23.88
CA GLY A 418 26.53 34.55 24.44
C GLY A 418 26.63 33.32 23.53
N ILE A 419 25.50 32.65 23.29
CA ILE A 419 25.51 31.25 22.83
C ILE A 419 25.76 31.10 21.31
N SER A 420 26.12 32.20 20.64
CA SER A 420 26.36 32.28 19.19
C SER A 420 27.54 31.42 18.69
N GLY A 421 28.30 30.78 19.59
CA GLY A 421 29.48 29.96 19.24
C GLY A 421 29.26 28.45 19.17
N LEU A 422 28.05 27.94 19.46
CA LEU A 422 27.83 26.51 19.69
C LEU A 422 26.72 25.92 18.79
N PHE A 423 26.89 25.92 17.46
CA PHE A 423 25.98 25.27 16.49
C PHE A 423 24.48 25.48 16.72
N LEU A 424 24.11 26.58 17.40
CA LEU A 424 22.73 26.83 17.72
C LEU A 424 22.10 27.54 16.55
N ASN A 425 21.05 26.90 16.05
CA ASN A 425 20.11 27.46 15.12
C ASN A 425 19.22 28.42 15.91
N VAL A 426 19.74 29.63 16.16
CA VAL A 426 19.07 30.68 16.95
C VAL A 426 18.34 31.63 16.01
N HIS A 427 17.10 31.30 15.65
CA HIS A 427 16.20 32.28 15.06
C HIS A 427 15.47 33.06 16.17
N ASN A 428 15.47 34.39 16.08
CA ASN A 428 15.03 35.34 17.13
C ASN A 428 13.55 35.24 17.58
N ASP A 429 12.73 34.40 16.94
CA ASP A 429 11.27 34.39 17.12
C ASP A 429 10.73 33.18 17.92
N GLU A 430 11.54 32.16 18.22
CA GLU A 430 11.08 30.97 18.95
C GLU A 430 11.89 30.71 20.24
N ARG A 431 11.21 30.21 21.28
CA ARG A 431 11.79 29.88 22.59
C ARG A 431 12.64 28.60 22.59
N ASP A 432 12.73 27.93 21.44
CA ASP A 432 13.28 26.59 21.32
C ASP A 432 14.71 26.65 20.75
N GLN A 433 15.70 26.90 21.61
CA GLN A 433 17.11 26.86 21.22
C GLN A 433 17.58 25.41 21.04
N GLY A 434 18.21 25.10 19.92
CA GLY A 434 18.73 23.77 19.62
C GLY A 434 19.54 23.69 18.33
N ALA A 435 19.85 22.46 17.93
CA ALA A 435 20.50 22.14 16.68
C ALA A 435 19.65 21.14 15.89
N CYS A 436 19.50 21.38 14.58
CA CYS A 436 18.90 20.43 13.69
C CYS A 436 19.95 19.43 13.19
N VAL A 437 19.71 18.14 13.40
CA VAL A 437 20.63 17.07 13.01
C VAL A 437 19.88 15.95 12.30
N PRO A 438 20.57 15.09 11.53
CA PRO A 438 19.97 13.88 10.97
C PRO A 438 19.26 13.04 12.04
N ASP A 439 18.12 12.46 11.69
CA ASP A 439 17.46 11.50 12.56
C ASP A 439 18.23 10.17 12.58
N VAL A 440 18.60 9.68 11.39
CA VAL A 440 19.56 8.59 11.19
C VAL A 440 20.85 9.18 10.61
N ALA A 441 21.94 9.11 11.37
CA ALA A 441 23.21 9.71 10.98
C ALA A 441 23.79 9.01 9.73
N PRO A 442 24.26 9.72 8.69
CA PRO A 442 24.87 9.08 7.53
C PRO A 442 26.15 8.34 7.89
N GLY A 443 26.41 7.21 7.25
CA GLY A 443 27.72 6.55 7.34
C GLY A 443 28.79 7.37 6.60
N LEU A 444 30.04 7.28 7.05
CA LEU A 444 31.16 7.98 6.40
C LEU A 444 32.26 7.01 5.96
N GLU A 445 32.70 7.15 4.71
CA GLU A 445 33.87 6.42 4.21
C GLU A 445 35.16 7.06 4.74
N PHE A 446 35.67 6.55 5.87
CA PHE A 446 36.89 7.06 6.48
C PHE A 446 38.18 6.37 6.00
N TRP A 447 38.06 5.32 5.20
CA TRP A 447 39.18 4.51 4.69
C TRP A 447 39.52 4.77 3.22
N GLY A 448 38.67 5.52 2.51
CA GLY A 448 38.85 5.85 1.10
C GLY A 448 39.91 6.92 0.85
N GLU A 449 40.35 7.05 -0.40
CA GLU A 449 41.21 8.17 -0.82
C GLU A 449 40.38 9.47 -0.92
N GLY A 450 40.38 10.27 0.15
CA GLY A 450 39.74 11.58 0.15
C GLY A 450 39.53 12.17 1.55
N ASP A 451 39.29 13.49 1.61
CA ASP A 451 39.02 14.21 2.85
C ASP A 451 37.51 14.25 3.21
N GLY A 452 36.67 13.46 2.53
CA GLY A 452 35.20 13.53 2.63
C GLY A 452 34.69 13.37 4.06
N ALA A 453 35.07 12.28 4.75
CA ALA A 453 34.69 12.05 6.14
C ALA A 453 35.18 13.16 7.09
N THR A 454 36.43 13.62 6.91
CA THR A 454 37.00 14.72 7.71
C THR A 454 36.23 16.02 7.48
N SER A 455 35.93 16.35 6.22
CA SER A 455 35.21 17.58 5.86
C SER A 455 33.79 17.59 6.43
N GLN A 456 33.13 16.43 6.47
CA GLN A 456 31.81 16.27 7.07
C GLN A 456 31.87 16.45 8.60
N CYS A 457 32.81 15.78 9.27
CA CYS A 457 32.99 15.94 10.72
C CYS A 457 33.46 17.34 11.14
N ASP A 458 34.10 18.09 10.24
CA ASP A 458 34.51 19.46 10.49
C ASP A 458 33.34 20.46 10.43
N LEU A 459 32.22 20.12 9.79
CA LEU A 459 31.01 20.97 9.75
C LEU A 459 30.48 21.28 11.15
N VAL A 460 30.75 20.40 12.12
CA VAL A 460 30.33 20.50 13.53
C VAL A 460 31.50 20.76 14.50
N SER A 461 32.64 21.25 13.99
CA SER A 461 33.74 21.77 14.85
C SER A 461 33.47 23.22 15.32
N SER A 462 33.19 23.44 16.62
CA SER A 462 32.80 24.76 17.16
C SER A 462 33.92 25.50 17.86
N SER A 463 33.76 26.81 18.03
CA SER A 463 34.56 27.59 18.97
C SER A 463 33.69 28.43 19.89
N CYS A 464 33.94 28.37 21.20
CA CYS A 464 33.20 29.15 22.17
C CYS A 464 34.13 30.06 22.99
N VAL A 465 33.88 31.37 22.93
CA VAL A 465 34.68 32.38 23.64
C VAL A 465 34.08 32.59 25.03
N ILE A 466 34.81 32.20 26.08
CA ILE A 466 34.40 32.37 27.48
C ILE A 466 34.98 33.68 28.01
N THR A 467 34.14 34.54 28.60
CA THR A 467 34.60 35.80 29.21
C THR A 467 34.54 35.70 30.73
N TYR A 468 35.67 35.99 31.37
CA TYR A 468 35.76 36.09 32.82
C TYR A 468 35.99 37.54 33.26
N GLU A 469 35.28 37.96 34.30
CA GLU A 469 35.55 39.20 35.02
C GLU A 469 36.42 38.90 36.25
N LYS A 470 37.42 39.75 36.50
CA LYS A 470 38.29 39.64 37.66
C LYS A 470 38.13 40.87 38.55
N LYS A 471 37.62 40.67 39.76
CA LYS A 471 37.53 41.72 40.80
C LYS A 471 38.92 41.97 41.41
N LEU A 472 39.14 43.17 41.97
CA LEU A 472 40.40 43.60 42.61
C LEU A 472 40.91 42.63 43.70
N ILE A 473 39.99 41.89 44.33
CA ILE A 473 40.25 40.81 45.28
C ILE A 473 39.22 39.70 44.97
N GLY A 474 39.67 38.49 44.65
CA GLY A 474 38.78 37.34 44.39
C GLY A 474 39.21 36.43 43.23
N GLN A 475 38.45 35.35 43.03
CA GLN A 475 38.59 34.45 41.89
C GLN A 475 38.00 35.08 40.61
N LYS A 476 38.44 34.60 39.44
CA LYS A 476 37.81 34.95 38.15
C LYS A 476 36.37 34.43 38.18
N GLU A 477 35.42 35.30 37.91
CA GLU A 477 34.00 34.96 37.80
C GLU A 477 33.64 34.93 36.32
N CYS A 478 33.02 33.86 35.85
CA CYS A 478 32.59 33.82 34.47
C CYS A 478 31.36 34.72 34.30
N VAL A 479 31.39 35.59 33.28
CA VAL A 479 30.35 36.59 33.02
C VAL A 479 29.71 36.44 31.64
N ASN A 480 30.34 35.71 30.72
CA ASN A 480 29.74 35.37 29.42
C ASN A 480 30.18 33.97 28.97
N ASN A 481 29.27 33.21 28.37
CA ASN A 481 29.51 31.86 27.82
C ASN A 481 30.03 30.81 28.80
N CYS A 482 29.61 30.93 30.06
CA CYS A 482 30.03 30.04 31.14
C CYS A 482 29.60 28.59 30.92
N PHE A 483 28.51 28.39 30.18
CA PHE A 483 28.06 27.08 29.73
C PHE A 483 29.18 26.31 28.99
N CYS A 484 30.00 26.98 28.18
CA CYS A 484 31.06 26.36 27.41
C CYS A 484 32.31 25.99 28.23
N ASP A 485 32.40 26.39 29.50
CA ASP A 485 33.51 26.02 30.36
C ASP A 485 33.38 24.55 30.76
N ILE A 486 33.86 23.66 29.90
CA ILE A 486 33.78 22.20 30.08
C ILE A 486 34.42 21.70 31.40
N LYS A 487 35.27 22.51 32.05
CA LYS A 487 35.83 22.18 33.37
C LYS A 487 34.80 22.33 34.48
N THR A 488 33.89 23.29 34.36
CA THR A 488 32.84 23.58 35.33
C THR A 488 31.48 23.04 34.90
N ASN A 489 31.29 22.80 33.60
CA ASN A 489 30.09 22.25 33.00
C ASN A 489 30.40 21.12 31.99
N PRO A 490 30.64 19.88 32.47
CA PRO A 490 30.89 18.72 31.61
C PRO A 490 29.75 18.41 30.61
N GLN A 491 28.52 18.88 30.89
CA GLN A 491 27.36 18.68 30.00
C GLN A 491 27.51 19.40 28.66
N ALA A 492 28.33 20.45 28.58
CA ALA A 492 28.63 21.10 27.31
C ALA A 492 29.45 20.19 26.38
N ALA A 493 30.40 19.41 26.93
CA ALA A 493 31.10 18.37 26.18
C ALA A 493 30.12 17.24 25.78
N LEU A 494 29.25 16.87 26.73
CA LEU A 494 27.98 16.12 26.57
C LEU A 494 27.29 16.36 25.22
N GLN A 495 26.75 17.56 25.15
CA GLN A 495 25.90 18.03 24.06
C GLN A 495 26.69 18.16 22.75
N ALA A 496 27.94 18.65 22.80
CA ALA A 496 28.79 18.77 21.62
C ALA A 496 29.13 17.41 20.99
N LEU A 497 29.36 16.38 21.81
CA LEU A 497 29.60 15.02 21.31
C LEU A 497 28.32 14.43 20.71
N ASN A 498 27.17 14.61 21.36
CA ASN A 498 25.88 14.11 20.85
C ASN A 498 25.51 14.70 19.48
N ILE A 499 25.71 16.02 19.31
CA ILE A 499 25.48 16.68 18.01
C ILE A 499 26.45 16.13 16.97
N CYS A 500 27.72 15.94 17.34
CA CYS A 500 28.73 15.44 16.42
C CYS A 500 28.47 14.00 15.96
N SER A 501 28.09 13.09 16.86
CA SER A 501 27.73 11.72 16.46
C SER A 501 26.43 11.65 15.66
N SER A 502 25.61 12.70 15.66
CA SER A 502 24.35 12.73 14.89
C SER A 502 24.55 13.13 13.42
N ILE A 503 25.67 13.77 13.07
CA ILE A 503 25.92 14.23 11.68
C ILE A 503 26.67 13.20 10.83
N GLY A 504 27.00 12.07 11.42
CA GLY A 504 27.60 10.91 10.78
C GLY A 504 28.46 10.12 11.75
N ASP A 505 29.38 9.32 11.22
CA ASP A 505 30.33 8.49 11.97
C ASP A 505 31.45 9.30 12.67
N CYS A 506 31.10 10.45 13.27
CA CYS A 506 32.02 11.40 13.89
C CYS A 506 32.03 11.26 15.43
N GLY A 507 33.14 11.64 16.07
CA GLY A 507 33.26 11.58 17.52
C GLY A 507 33.66 10.20 18.06
N PRO A 508 33.65 10.03 19.40
CA PRO A 508 33.88 8.74 20.04
C PRO A 508 32.66 7.84 19.88
N GLY A 509 32.88 6.55 19.64
CA GLY A 509 31.78 5.61 19.42
C GLY A 509 32.22 4.16 19.31
N ALA A 510 31.27 3.27 19.09
CA ALA A 510 31.50 1.88 18.73
C ALA A 510 31.41 1.71 17.21
N ASN A 511 32.18 0.76 16.66
CA ASN A 511 31.91 0.26 15.32
C ASN A 511 30.79 -0.80 15.33
N TYR A 512 30.33 -1.22 14.16
CA TYR A 512 29.24 -2.20 14.02
C TYR A 512 29.50 -3.54 14.73
N ILE A 513 30.77 -3.93 14.96
CA ILE A 513 31.13 -5.11 15.77
C ILE A 513 31.17 -4.85 17.29
N GLY A 514 30.75 -3.67 17.76
CA GLY A 514 30.66 -3.30 19.18
C GLY A 514 31.96 -2.84 19.83
N LYS A 515 33.04 -2.60 19.06
CA LYS A 515 34.33 -2.15 19.61
C LYS A 515 34.36 -0.63 19.77
N ASN A 516 34.43 -0.19 21.03
CA ASN A 516 34.53 1.23 21.38
C ASN A 516 35.90 1.84 21.04
N VAL A 517 35.87 3.10 20.57
CA VAL A 517 37.04 3.95 20.36
C VAL A 517 36.83 5.33 20.97
N ASN A 518 37.80 5.78 21.78
CA ASN A 518 37.81 7.13 22.38
C ASN A 518 38.62 8.11 21.51
N LYS A 519 38.45 8.01 20.19
CA LYS A 519 39.11 8.85 19.18
C LYS A 519 38.02 9.59 18.39
N GLY A 520 38.40 10.43 17.43
CA GLY A 520 37.43 11.16 16.60
C GLY A 520 36.88 12.45 17.18
N TYR A 521 37.44 12.94 18.30
CA TYR A 521 37.13 14.24 18.91
C TYR A 521 38.36 14.89 19.55
N GLU A 522 38.36 16.23 19.62
CA GLU A 522 39.38 17.04 20.28
C GLU A 522 38.78 18.28 20.98
N PHE A 523 39.04 18.42 22.28
CA PHE A 523 38.72 19.64 23.03
C PHE A 523 40.00 20.45 23.27
N THR A 524 39.96 21.75 22.99
CA THR A 524 41.06 22.68 23.24
C THR A 524 40.59 23.90 24.02
N ILE A 525 41.44 24.38 24.94
CA ILE A 525 41.26 25.66 25.64
C ILE A 525 42.57 26.43 25.50
N ASP A 526 42.53 27.62 24.92
CA ASP A 526 43.71 28.42 24.55
C ASP A 526 44.73 27.61 23.74
N ASP A 527 44.25 26.90 22.73
CA ASP A 527 45.02 26.00 21.85
C ASP A 527 45.73 24.83 22.58
N LYS A 528 45.41 24.59 23.85
CA LYS A 528 45.92 23.45 24.61
C LYS A 528 44.86 22.36 24.66
N LYS A 529 45.23 21.14 24.28
CA LYS A 529 44.37 19.96 24.40
C LYS A 529 43.95 19.75 25.86
N VAL A 530 42.65 19.65 26.11
CA VAL A 530 42.07 19.40 27.43
C VAL A 530 41.20 18.16 27.28
N GLY A 531 41.70 16.96 27.60
CA GLY A 531 40.93 15.76 27.26
C GLY A 531 41.42 14.39 27.75
N LYS A 532 42.66 14.23 28.25
CA LYS A 532 43.08 12.93 28.84
C LYS A 532 42.49 12.65 30.21
N ASP A 533 42.05 13.69 30.92
CA ASP A 533 41.58 13.61 32.32
C ASP A 533 40.11 14.05 32.49
N LEU A 534 39.40 14.34 31.40
CA LEU A 534 37.95 14.56 31.48
C LEU A 534 37.29 13.20 31.60
N ASP A 535 36.85 12.84 32.81
CA ASP A 535 35.98 11.69 33.07
C ASP A 535 34.57 12.03 32.58
N ILE A 536 34.42 12.13 31.25
CA ILE A 536 33.13 12.27 30.58
C ILE A 536 32.50 10.89 30.62
N GLY A 537 31.65 10.66 31.64
CA GLY A 537 31.08 9.36 32.03
C GLY A 537 30.29 8.58 30.98
N PHE A 538 30.32 8.98 29.70
CA PHE A 538 29.83 8.21 28.56
C PHE A 538 30.55 6.87 28.39
N LEU A 539 31.81 6.77 28.80
CA LEU A 539 32.64 5.58 28.51
C LEU A 539 32.57 4.48 29.57
N ASN A 540 32.15 4.80 30.80
CA ASN A 540 32.13 3.84 31.90
C ASN A 540 30.81 3.03 32.01
N ALA A 541 29.80 3.35 31.21
CA ALA A 541 28.50 2.64 31.21
C ALA A 541 28.43 1.47 30.22
N ALA A 542 29.26 1.45 29.18
CA ALA A 542 29.26 0.40 28.15
C ALA A 542 30.03 -0.87 28.55
N ASP A 543 30.99 -0.77 29.47
CA ASP A 543 31.76 -1.93 29.96
C ASP A 543 30.94 -2.88 30.87
N GLY A 544 29.69 -2.51 31.20
CA GLY A 544 28.80 -3.28 32.09
C GLY A 544 27.69 -4.07 31.39
N ALA A 545 27.49 -3.90 30.08
CA ALA A 545 26.48 -4.66 29.33
C ALA A 545 27.05 -6.04 28.99
N LYS A 546 26.60 -7.07 29.71
CA LYS A 546 26.81 -8.46 29.29
C LYS A 546 26.30 -8.63 27.87
N GLU A 547 27.12 -9.21 27.00
CA GLU A 547 26.74 -9.83 25.74
C GLU A 547 25.50 -10.73 25.97
N THR A 548 24.33 -10.24 25.60
CA THR A 548 23.14 -11.05 25.33
C THR A 548 22.78 -10.78 23.88
N GLY A 549 23.57 -11.36 23.00
CA GLY A 549 23.51 -11.17 21.56
C GLY A 549 24.80 -11.75 21.00
N GLN A 550 24.72 -12.99 20.55
CA GLN A 550 25.85 -13.69 19.95
C GLN A 550 26.36 -12.84 18.77
N PRO A 551 27.63 -12.39 18.75
CA PRO A 551 28.16 -11.71 17.57
C PRO A 551 28.05 -12.66 16.37
N ALA A 552 27.72 -12.10 15.21
CA ALA A 552 27.67 -12.80 13.93
C ALA A 552 28.91 -13.68 13.78
N ASP A 553 28.70 -15.00 13.70
CA ASP A 553 29.71 -15.92 13.19
C ASP A 553 29.77 -15.73 11.67
N PRO A 554 30.85 -15.16 11.11
CA PRO A 554 30.97 -14.96 9.66
C PRO A 554 31.21 -16.30 8.92
N THR A 555 31.19 -17.43 9.62
CA THR A 555 31.51 -18.77 9.06
C THR A 555 30.31 -19.71 8.93
N ALA A 556 29.10 -19.28 9.28
CA ALA A 556 27.88 -20.05 8.99
C ALA A 556 27.46 -19.86 7.51
N ASN A 557 28.20 -20.51 6.62
CA ASN A 557 27.96 -20.58 5.19
C ASN A 557 26.99 -21.74 4.87
N PRO A 558 25.74 -21.49 4.40
CA PRO A 558 25.06 -22.44 3.53
C PRO A 558 25.58 -22.24 2.10
N ASP A 559 26.58 -23.05 1.75
CA ASP A 559 27.02 -23.41 0.40
C ASP A 559 26.48 -22.55 -0.76
N PHE A 560 26.98 -21.32 -0.92
CA PHE A 560 26.73 -20.50 -2.12
C PHE A 560 27.91 -20.55 -3.08
N SER A 561 27.74 -21.30 -4.17
CA SER A 561 28.64 -21.29 -5.31
C SER A 561 28.50 -19.97 -6.09
N GLY A 562 29.28 -18.96 -5.71
CA GLY A 562 29.37 -17.67 -6.40
C GLY A 562 30.81 -17.17 -6.40
N SER A 563 31.48 -17.30 -7.54
CA SER A 563 32.91 -17.03 -7.74
C SER A 563 33.26 -15.53 -7.60
N GLN A 564 34.11 -15.19 -6.62
CA GLN A 564 35.39 -14.44 -6.68
C GLN A 564 35.62 -13.67 -5.36
N GLY A 565 36.21 -14.37 -4.37
CA GLY A 565 36.73 -13.75 -3.16
C GLY A 565 38.09 -13.10 -3.40
N GLY A 566 38.17 -11.78 -3.24
CA GLY A 566 39.43 -11.08 -3.02
C GLY A 566 39.74 -11.04 -1.52
N GLU A 567 40.79 -11.73 -1.08
CA GLU A 567 41.33 -11.60 0.27
C GLU A 567 41.78 -10.15 0.53
N PHE A 568 41.09 -9.46 1.44
CA PHE A 568 41.55 -8.17 1.97
C PHE A 568 42.51 -8.42 3.14
N VAL A 569 43.82 -8.34 2.86
CA VAL A 569 44.86 -8.22 3.89
C VAL A 569 45.08 -6.73 4.16
N SER A 570 44.48 -6.17 5.21
CA SER A 570 44.69 -4.76 5.59
C SER A 570 46.01 -4.60 6.37
N ASN A 571 47.11 -4.40 5.65
CA ASN A 571 48.37 -3.89 6.20
C ASN A 571 48.52 -2.40 5.83
N SER A 572 47.71 -1.54 6.45
CA SER A 572 47.94 -0.11 6.48
C SER A 572 47.33 0.47 7.75
N GLU A 573 48.11 1.20 8.53
CA GLU A 573 47.61 1.96 9.68
C GLU A 573 46.53 2.95 9.20
N PRO A 574 45.35 3.01 9.84
CA PRO A 574 44.32 3.96 9.45
C PRO A 574 44.81 5.40 9.67
N ALA A 575 44.55 6.26 8.69
CA ALA A 575 44.79 7.69 8.81
C ALA A 575 44.02 8.26 10.03
N PRO A 576 44.61 9.20 10.80
CA PRO A 576 43.91 9.81 11.92
C PRO A 576 42.79 10.72 11.42
N VAL A 577 41.55 10.25 11.53
CA VAL A 577 40.36 11.08 11.36
C VAL A 577 40.21 11.94 12.63
N SER A 578 40.44 13.24 12.52
CA SER A 578 40.11 14.20 13.58
C SER A 578 38.78 14.85 13.22
N GLY A 579 37.68 14.38 13.80
CA GLY A 579 36.43 15.14 13.88
C GLY A 579 36.40 15.97 15.17
N ASN A 580 35.54 16.99 15.23
CA ASN A 580 35.33 17.88 16.39
C ASN A 580 36.59 18.53 16.98
N ILE A 581 36.95 19.74 16.53
CA ILE A 581 37.81 20.62 17.34
C ILE A 581 36.91 21.65 18.02
N VAL A 582 36.63 21.44 19.31
CA VAL A 582 36.05 22.52 20.12
C VAL A 582 37.18 23.46 20.54
N LYS A 583 37.27 24.64 19.92
CA LYS A 583 38.24 25.69 20.27
C LYS A 583 37.67 26.66 21.30
N GLY A 584 38.03 26.50 22.56
CA GLY A 584 37.82 27.54 23.57
C GLY A 584 38.89 28.62 23.42
N ILE A 585 38.53 29.82 22.99
CA ILE A 585 39.43 30.99 23.02
C ILE A 585 39.07 31.79 24.27
N ILE A 586 39.97 31.86 25.26
CA ILE A 586 39.79 32.77 26.40
C ILE A 586 40.22 34.17 25.97
N SER A 587 39.24 35.04 25.73
CA SER A 587 39.48 36.48 25.60
C SER A 587 39.55 37.11 26.99
N GLU A 588 40.76 37.35 27.49
CA GLU A 588 40.95 38.18 28.69
C GLU A 588 40.76 39.66 28.34
N THR A 589 39.55 40.20 28.55
CA THR A 589 39.31 41.64 28.37
C THR A 589 39.47 42.37 29.70
N TYR A 590 40.56 43.12 29.84
CA TYR A 590 40.84 43.93 31.03
C TYR A 590 40.05 45.25 30.98
N ARG A 591 38.86 45.31 31.60
CA ARG A 591 38.25 46.62 31.91
C ARG A 591 38.91 47.19 33.16
N ARG A 592 39.82 48.15 32.97
CA ARG A 592 40.23 49.08 34.03
C ARG A 592 39.02 49.94 34.35
N MET A 593 38.27 49.61 35.41
CA MET A 593 37.33 50.58 35.98
C MET A 593 38.16 51.74 36.52
N ALA A 594 38.16 52.86 35.82
CA ALA A 594 38.59 54.13 36.38
C ALA A 594 37.64 54.45 37.54
N SER A 595 38.23 54.65 38.71
CA SER A 595 37.57 55.10 39.95
C SER A 595 36.80 56.39 39.77
#